data_AF-A0AAF0PW70-F1
#
_entry.id   AF-A0AAF0PW70-F1
#
_cell.length_a   1.000
_cell.length_b   1.000
_cell.length_c   1.000
_cell.angle_alpha   90.00
_cell.angle_beta   90.00
_cell.angle_gamma   90.00
#
_symmetry.space_group_name_H-M   'P 1'
#
loop_
_entity.id
_entity.type
_entity.pdbx_description
1 polymer ?
#
loop_
_entity_poly.entity_id
_entity_poly.type
_entity_poly.pdbx_seq_one_letter_code
_entity_poly.pdbx_strand_id
1 'polypeptide(L)'
;MYEKFKGNLDKLRRKFLWQGNKDGKGYSLVNWETALLSKDRGGLGIKNLKLQNESLLKKWLWRYTEERNSLWKEVIIAKYGELNPWCTEITTEPYGVGAWRSIRNLWSQMETNLYIKVGSGTKTKFWKDVWIDQSPLRDLFPDLFQICGNPDANVGDCWTEQGWDLVFRRLLNDWEVERVAEILGMLGGVTINANATDRMLWKHSKDGLFSVNSAYRRGLQVMAGRPTHLWNYFWKGDIPTKVKCFTWLVIKRACLTQEVLQKKGRQLVPRTYIKRVEELGKERGYQEPKEMVGVNTIMYMVVNLEGKEQ
;
A
#
# COMPACT_ATOMS: atom_id res chain seq x y z
N MET A 1 11.09 -18.14 3.88
CA MET A 1 10.77 -18.10 5.33
C MET A 1 9.62 -17.14 5.64
N TYR A 2 9.71 -15.85 5.29
CA TYR A 2 8.67 -14.84 5.55
C TYR A 2 7.27 -15.22 5.01
N GLU A 3 7.13 -15.62 3.74
CA GLU A 3 5.82 -15.96 3.17
C GLU A 3 5.13 -17.14 3.88
N LYS A 4 5.91 -18.13 4.34
CA LYS A 4 5.39 -19.25 5.13
C LYS A 4 4.89 -18.78 6.49
N PHE A 5 5.65 -17.92 7.17
CA PHE A 5 5.26 -17.34 8.45
C PHE A 5 4.00 -16.48 8.33
N LYS A 6 3.96 -15.57 7.35
CA LYS A 6 2.79 -14.75 7.02
C LYS A 6 1.58 -15.61 6.71
N GLY A 7 1.73 -16.65 5.88
CA GLY A 7 0.65 -17.56 5.51
C GLY A 7 0.05 -18.29 6.73
N ASN A 8 0.90 -18.74 7.66
CA ASN A 8 0.46 -19.33 8.92
C ASN A 8 -0.29 -18.32 9.80
N LEU A 9 0.23 -17.10 9.92
CA LEU A 9 -0.41 -16.04 10.70
C LEU A 9 -1.76 -15.63 10.09
N ASP A 10 -1.86 -15.49 8.77
CA ASP A 10 -3.12 -15.22 8.07
C ASP A 10 -4.10 -16.39 8.19
N LYS A 11 -3.64 -17.64 8.28
CA LYS A 11 -4.49 -18.79 8.59
C LYS A 11 -5.08 -18.68 9.99
N LEU A 12 -4.28 -18.34 11.00
CA LEU A 12 -4.75 -18.12 12.37
C LEU A 12 -5.75 -16.96 12.46
N ARG A 13 -5.46 -15.82 11.82
CA ARG A 13 -6.34 -14.65 11.80
C ARG A 13 -7.67 -14.92 11.11
N ARG A 14 -7.66 -15.68 10.01
CA ARG A 14 -8.88 -16.15 9.34
C ARG A 14 -9.68 -17.08 10.23
N LYS A 15 -9.00 -18.03 10.89
CA LYS A 15 -9.65 -18.98 11.81
C LYS A 15 -10.33 -18.23 12.94
N PHE A 16 -9.61 -17.29 13.56
CA PHE A 16 -10.13 -16.44 14.63
C PHE A 16 -11.34 -15.62 14.16
N LEU A 17 -11.24 -14.94 13.00
CA LEU A 17 -12.32 -14.08 12.50
C LEU A 17 -13.61 -14.86 12.19
N TRP A 18 -13.48 -16.01 11.53
CA TRP A 18 -14.63 -16.72 10.97
C TRP A 18 -15.16 -17.87 11.84
N GLN A 19 -14.31 -18.45 12.68
CA GLN A 19 -14.67 -19.61 13.51
C GLN A 19 -14.82 -19.23 14.98
N GLY A 20 -14.20 -18.13 15.42
CA GLY A 20 -14.17 -17.74 16.84
C GLY A 20 -13.54 -18.84 17.70
N ASN A 21 -14.06 -18.99 18.92
CA ASN A 21 -13.60 -19.99 19.90
C ASN A 21 -14.38 -21.32 19.85
N LYS A 22 -15.16 -21.56 18.78
CA LYS A 22 -15.98 -22.77 18.67
C LYS A 22 -15.17 -23.92 18.05
N ASP A 23 -15.28 -25.10 18.63
CA ASP A 23 -14.76 -26.34 18.03
C ASP A 23 -15.62 -26.73 16.82
N GLY A 24 -15.02 -26.69 15.62
CA GLY A 24 -15.67 -27.06 14.37
C GLY A 24 -15.04 -26.40 13.12
N LYS A 25 -15.49 -26.82 11.93
CA LYS A 25 -15.12 -26.16 10.67
C LYS A 25 -15.96 -24.90 10.48
N GLY A 26 -15.41 -23.71 10.79
CA GLY A 26 -16.07 -22.45 10.44
C GLY A 26 -15.75 -21.97 9.02
N TYR A 27 -16.62 -21.13 8.46
CA TYR A 27 -16.64 -20.78 7.03
C TYR A 27 -16.02 -19.41 6.74
N SER A 28 -15.14 -19.33 5.75
CA SER A 28 -14.77 -18.03 5.19
C SER A 28 -15.98 -17.43 4.47
N LEU A 29 -16.52 -16.35 5.02
CA LEU A 29 -17.69 -15.67 4.43
C LEU A 29 -17.26 -14.78 3.27
N VAL A 30 -16.18 -14.02 3.46
CA VAL A 30 -15.64 -13.08 2.49
C VAL A 30 -14.22 -13.48 2.11
N ASN A 31 -13.78 -13.12 0.89
CA ASN A 31 -12.38 -13.24 0.49
C ASN A 31 -11.49 -12.48 1.49
N TRP A 32 -10.40 -13.11 1.92
CA TRP A 32 -9.47 -12.53 2.87
C TRP A 32 -8.90 -11.20 2.40
N GLU A 33 -8.57 -11.06 1.12
CA GLU A 33 -8.04 -9.81 0.57
C GLU A 33 -9.02 -8.64 0.72
N THR A 34 -10.32 -8.91 0.56
CA THR A 34 -11.38 -7.92 0.79
C THR A 34 -11.50 -7.57 2.28
N ALA A 35 -11.36 -8.54 3.18
CA ALA A 35 -11.39 -8.30 4.62
C ALA A 35 -10.19 -7.45 5.10
N LEU A 36 -9.03 -7.61 4.45
CA LEU A 36 -7.80 -6.86 4.72
C LEU A 36 -7.84 -5.41 4.21
N LEU A 37 -8.86 -5.01 3.43
CA LEU A 37 -9.01 -3.63 3.04
C LEU A 37 -9.34 -2.75 4.26
N SER A 38 -8.93 -1.50 4.18
CA SER A 38 -9.31 -0.49 5.15
C SER A 38 -10.82 -0.22 5.09
N LYS A 39 -11.38 0.24 6.21
CA LYS A 39 -12.83 0.51 6.34
C LYS A 39 -13.31 1.47 5.26
N ASP A 40 -12.56 2.54 5.01
CA ASP A 40 -12.80 3.54 3.95
C ASP A 40 -12.75 2.99 2.50
N ARG A 41 -12.31 1.74 2.32
CA ARG A 41 -12.29 0.97 1.06
C ARG A 41 -13.18 -0.28 1.10
N GLY A 42 -14.06 -0.37 2.09
CA GLY A 42 -15.04 -1.45 2.17
C GLY A 42 -14.50 -2.79 2.66
N GLY A 43 -13.39 -2.79 3.40
CA GLY A 43 -12.96 -3.94 4.19
C GLY A 43 -13.29 -3.78 5.67
N LEU A 44 -12.74 -4.67 6.49
CA LEU A 44 -12.96 -4.69 7.94
C LEU A 44 -11.94 -3.83 8.71
N GLY A 45 -10.94 -3.27 8.03
CA GLY A 45 -9.84 -2.53 8.67
C GLY A 45 -8.76 -3.43 9.26
N ILE A 46 -8.75 -4.70 8.89
CA ILE A 46 -7.71 -5.65 9.30
C ILE A 46 -6.43 -5.35 8.53
N LYS A 47 -5.29 -5.13 9.22
CA LYS A 47 -4.03 -4.79 8.52
C LYS A 47 -3.58 -5.87 7.54
N ASN A 48 -3.26 -5.47 6.31
CA ASN A 48 -2.56 -6.32 5.36
C ASN A 48 -1.09 -6.47 5.79
N LEU A 49 -0.70 -7.67 6.21
CA LEU A 49 0.64 -7.93 6.75
C LEU A 49 1.73 -7.74 5.70
N LYS A 50 1.46 -8.06 4.43
CA LYS A 50 2.41 -7.87 3.34
C LYS A 50 2.73 -6.39 3.17
N LEU A 51 1.70 -5.57 2.99
CA LEU A 51 1.86 -4.12 2.82
C LEU A 51 2.47 -3.47 4.07
N GLN A 52 2.08 -3.93 5.26
CA GLN A 52 2.63 -3.41 6.52
C GLN A 52 4.12 -3.73 6.65
N ASN A 53 4.54 -4.95 6.30
CA ASN A 53 5.94 -5.34 6.32
C ASN A 53 6.76 -4.56 5.28
N GLU A 54 6.27 -4.46 4.04
CA GLU A 54 6.92 -3.66 2.99
C GLU A 54 7.07 -2.19 3.41
N SER A 55 6.06 -1.62 4.07
CA SER A 55 6.11 -0.23 4.57
C SER A 55 7.14 -0.05 5.69
N LEU A 56 7.33 -1.07 6.53
CA LEU A 56 8.38 -1.07 7.56
C LEU A 56 9.78 -1.19 6.94
N LEU A 57 9.94 -2.04 5.93
CA LEU A 57 11.21 -2.18 5.20
C LEU A 57 11.56 -0.89 4.43
N LYS A 58 10.57 -0.23 3.80
CA LYS A 58 10.75 1.08 3.16
C LYS A 58 11.21 2.18 4.14
N LYS A 59 10.94 2.04 5.44
CA LYS A 59 11.50 2.95 6.46
C LYS A 59 13.03 2.89 6.48
N TRP A 60 13.64 1.72 6.27
CA TRP A 60 15.10 1.59 6.22
C TRP A 60 15.69 2.23 4.96
N LEU A 61 15.00 2.13 3.82
CA LEU A 61 15.38 2.89 2.61
C LEU A 61 15.32 4.40 2.86
N TRP A 62 14.28 4.90 3.53
CA TRP A 62 14.20 6.31 3.90
C TRP A 62 15.34 6.74 4.85
N ARG A 63 15.65 5.90 5.84
CA ARG A 63 16.77 6.16 6.75
C ARG A 63 18.10 6.20 6.00
N TYR A 64 18.27 5.37 4.97
CA TYR A 64 19.46 5.40 4.13
C TYR A 64 19.63 6.73 3.39
N THR A 65 18.53 7.33 2.91
CA THR A 65 18.59 8.62 2.21
C THR A 65 18.86 9.79 3.15
N GLU A 66 18.36 9.74 4.39
CA GLU A 66 18.43 10.85 5.35
C GLU A 66 19.65 10.80 6.28
N GLU A 67 20.00 9.62 6.80
CA GLU A 67 21.11 9.46 7.75
C GLU A 67 22.44 9.45 6.98
N ARG A 68 23.28 10.47 7.23
CA ARG A 68 24.55 10.65 6.51
C ARG A 68 25.72 9.92 7.15
N ASN A 69 25.89 10.09 8.46
CA ASN A 69 27.09 9.68 9.20
C ASN A 69 26.76 8.54 10.16
N SER A 70 26.03 7.55 9.68
CA SER A 70 25.55 6.44 10.50
C SER A 70 26.38 5.19 10.19
N LEU A 71 27.00 4.59 11.20
CA LEU A 71 27.88 3.42 11.04
C LEU A 71 27.21 2.27 10.27
N TRP A 72 25.92 2.05 10.48
CA TRP A 72 25.20 1.00 9.75
C TRP A 72 25.12 1.31 8.24
N LYS A 73 25.02 2.58 7.85
CA LYS A 73 25.00 2.99 6.44
C LYS A 73 26.38 2.79 5.81
N GLU A 74 27.45 3.12 6.52
CA GLU A 74 28.83 2.86 6.07
C GLU A 74 29.08 1.37 5.83
N VAL A 75 28.64 0.51 6.76
CA VAL A 75 28.71 -0.96 6.60
C VAL A 75 27.92 -1.42 5.37
N ILE A 76 26.75 -0.85 5.14
CA ILE A 76 25.92 -1.16 3.96
C ILE A 76 26.62 -0.74 2.67
N ILE A 77 27.21 0.47 2.61
CA ILE A 77 27.95 0.96 1.45
C ILE A 77 29.18 0.08 1.20
N ALA A 78 29.97 -0.21 2.23
CA ALA A 78 31.17 -1.05 2.12
C ALA A 78 30.86 -2.46 1.62
N LYS A 79 29.70 -3.01 1.99
CA LYS A 79 29.28 -4.35 1.58
C LYS A 79 28.62 -4.40 0.21
N TYR A 80 27.82 -3.41 -0.15
CA TYR A 80 26.91 -3.48 -1.30
C TYR A 80 27.17 -2.43 -2.39
N GLY A 81 28.13 -1.52 -2.20
CA GLY A 81 28.40 -0.42 -3.12
C GLY A 81 27.31 0.66 -3.10
N GLU A 82 27.62 1.81 -3.68
CA GLU A 82 26.71 2.93 -3.85
C GLU A 82 26.47 3.18 -5.34
N LEU A 83 25.23 3.02 -5.80
CA LEU A 83 24.84 3.29 -7.19
C LEU A 83 24.74 4.80 -7.43
N ASN A 84 24.15 5.49 -6.47
CA ASN A 84 24.01 6.93 -6.43
C ASN A 84 23.82 7.37 -4.96
N PRO A 85 23.86 8.68 -4.65
CA PRO A 85 23.79 9.17 -3.26
C PRO A 85 22.54 8.76 -2.47
N TRP A 86 21.52 8.21 -3.14
CA TRP A 86 20.22 7.82 -2.59
C TRP A 86 20.04 6.31 -2.48
N CYS A 87 20.86 5.51 -3.18
CA CYS A 87 20.61 4.09 -3.35
C CYS A 87 21.90 3.26 -3.51
N THR A 88 21.92 2.07 -2.89
CA THR A 88 23.00 1.08 -3.12
C THR A 88 22.88 0.42 -4.49
N GLU A 89 23.94 -0.27 -4.91
CA GLU A 89 23.86 -1.13 -6.10
C GLU A 89 22.86 -2.29 -5.91
N ILE A 90 22.49 -2.92 -7.04
CA ILE A 90 21.63 -4.09 -7.03
C ILE A 90 22.46 -5.29 -6.59
N THR A 91 22.02 -5.97 -5.54
CA THR A 91 22.73 -7.15 -5.02
C THR A 91 22.51 -8.36 -5.95
N THR A 92 23.56 -8.77 -6.67
CA THR A 92 23.54 -9.90 -7.62
C THR A 92 24.04 -11.22 -7.02
N GLU A 93 24.44 -11.23 -5.75
CA GLU A 93 25.04 -12.41 -5.11
C GLU A 93 24.10 -13.64 -5.13
N PRO A 94 24.59 -14.82 -5.59
CA PRO A 94 23.80 -16.04 -5.67
C PRO A 94 23.43 -16.63 -4.30
N TYR A 95 24.26 -16.38 -3.28
CA TYR A 95 24.14 -16.98 -1.95
C TYR A 95 23.96 -15.92 -0.87
N GLY A 96 22.99 -16.14 0.02
CA GLY A 96 22.67 -15.23 1.12
C GLY A 96 21.43 -14.37 0.84
N VAL A 97 20.32 -14.70 1.49
CA VAL A 97 19.13 -13.83 1.53
C VAL A 97 19.38 -12.74 2.57
N GLY A 98 20.29 -11.81 2.26
CA GLY A 98 20.59 -10.69 3.14
C GLY A 98 19.34 -9.85 3.41
N ALA A 99 19.12 -9.43 4.65
CA ALA A 99 18.00 -8.55 5.01
C ALA A 99 18.00 -7.28 4.13
N TRP A 100 19.19 -6.72 3.85
CA TRP A 100 19.35 -5.56 2.98
C TRP A 100 18.91 -5.82 1.54
N ARG A 101 19.17 -7.01 0.98
CA ARG A 101 18.69 -7.36 -0.38
C ARG A 101 17.17 -7.27 -0.48
N SER A 102 16.46 -7.75 0.53
CA SER A 102 14.99 -7.65 0.58
C SER A 102 14.51 -6.19 0.70
N ILE A 103 15.24 -5.36 1.44
CA ILE A 103 14.97 -3.92 1.56
C ILE A 103 15.23 -3.21 0.24
N ARG A 104 16.40 -3.44 -0.37
CA ARG A 104 16.86 -2.84 -1.63
C ARG A 104 15.95 -3.16 -2.81
N ASN A 105 15.37 -4.36 -2.85
CA ASN A 105 14.39 -4.75 -3.87
C ASN A 105 13.10 -3.91 -3.84
N LEU A 106 12.80 -3.22 -2.72
CA LEU A 106 11.64 -2.34 -2.61
C LEU A 106 11.91 -0.93 -3.13
N TRP A 107 13.15 -0.61 -3.52
CA TRP A 107 13.53 0.72 -3.98
C TRP A 107 12.72 1.18 -5.20
N SER A 108 12.58 0.32 -6.23
CA SER A 108 11.84 0.67 -7.46
C SER A 108 10.39 1.05 -7.18
N GLN A 109 9.76 0.42 -6.19
CA GLN A 109 8.42 0.79 -5.76
C GLN A 109 8.39 2.09 -4.95
N MET A 110 9.46 2.40 -4.22
CA MET A 110 9.56 3.57 -3.36
C MET A 110 9.89 4.83 -4.15
N GLU A 111 10.84 4.74 -5.08
CA GLU A 111 11.36 5.83 -5.92
C GLU A 111 10.26 6.63 -6.63
N THR A 112 9.26 5.94 -7.20
CA THR A 112 8.10 6.59 -7.84
C THR A 112 7.28 7.51 -6.91
N ASN A 113 7.44 7.35 -5.60
CA ASN A 113 6.74 8.12 -4.57
C ASN A 113 7.67 9.14 -3.87
N LEU A 114 8.89 9.31 -4.39
CA LEU A 114 9.87 10.27 -3.91
C LEU A 114 10.02 11.45 -4.88
N TYR A 115 10.43 12.58 -4.35
CA TYR A 115 10.90 13.74 -5.11
C TYR A 115 12.07 14.38 -4.36
N ILE A 116 12.99 15.02 -5.07
CA ILE A 116 14.16 15.63 -4.45
C ILE A 116 13.94 17.13 -4.29
N LYS A 117 14.18 17.63 -3.09
CA LYS A 117 14.33 19.06 -2.85
C LYS A 117 15.81 19.41 -2.92
N VAL A 118 16.14 20.22 -3.91
CA VAL A 118 17.52 20.65 -4.13
C VAL A 118 17.96 21.65 -3.06
N GLY A 119 19.16 21.43 -2.53
CA GLY A 119 19.91 22.36 -1.71
C GLY A 119 21.09 22.89 -2.52
N SER A 120 22.25 22.25 -2.38
CA SER A 120 23.46 22.53 -3.15
C SER A 120 23.41 21.99 -4.57
N GLY A 121 22.55 21.00 -4.85
CA GLY A 121 22.45 20.34 -6.15
C GLY A 121 23.57 19.35 -6.45
N THR A 122 24.41 19.00 -5.48
CA THR A 122 25.58 18.10 -5.70
C THR A 122 25.23 16.62 -5.75
N LYS A 123 24.03 16.24 -5.29
CA LYS A 123 23.55 14.83 -5.26
C LYS A 123 22.38 14.57 -6.20
N THR A 124 21.93 15.62 -6.88
CA THR A 124 20.73 15.58 -7.72
C THR A 124 21.15 15.69 -9.17
N LYS A 125 20.78 14.71 -10.00
CA LYS A 125 21.02 14.74 -11.44
C LYS A 125 20.03 15.66 -12.12
N PHE A 126 20.54 16.66 -12.86
CA PHE A 126 19.73 17.69 -13.51
C PHE A 126 18.68 17.06 -14.45
N TRP A 127 19.11 16.12 -15.31
CA TRP A 127 18.24 15.53 -16.32
C TRP A 127 17.46 14.30 -15.86
N LYS A 128 18.03 13.50 -14.95
CA LYS A 128 17.57 12.13 -14.66
C LYS A 128 16.72 12.01 -13.40
N ASP A 129 16.88 12.92 -12.43
CA ASP A 129 16.12 12.88 -11.18
C ASP A 129 14.83 13.70 -11.25
N VAL A 130 13.86 13.37 -10.38
CA VAL A 130 12.63 14.15 -10.22
C VAL A 130 12.83 15.18 -9.12
N TRP A 131 13.26 16.39 -9.51
CA TRP A 131 13.52 17.50 -8.61
C TRP A 131 12.78 18.79 -8.99
N ILE A 132 12.27 18.86 -10.21
CA ILE A 132 11.34 19.88 -10.70
C ILE A 132 10.08 19.17 -11.16
N ASP A 133 8.93 19.68 -10.71
CA ASP A 133 7.61 19.16 -11.06
C ASP A 133 7.43 17.65 -10.73
N GLN A 134 6.71 16.89 -11.55
CA GLN A 134 6.35 15.48 -11.29
C GLN A 134 7.18 14.44 -12.05
N SER A 135 8.02 14.85 -12.99
CA SER A 135 8.80 13.96 -13.87
C SER A 135 10.20 14.50 -14.14
N PRO A 136 11.19 13.64 -14.49
CA PRO A 136 12.52 14.08 -14.86
C PRO A 136 12.51 14.99 -16.09
N LEU A 137 13.45 15.95 -16.16
CA LEU A 137 13.55 16.86 -17.30
C LEU A 137 13.83 16.14 -18.61
N ARG A 138 14.57 15.01 -18.60
CA ARG A 138 14.82 14.22 -19.82
C ARG A 138 13.55 13.64 -20.45
N ASP A 139 12.51 13.40 -19.64
CA ASP A 139 11.25 12.83 -20.11
C ASP A 139 10.34 13.94 -20.67
N LEU A 140 10.46 15.17 -20.15
CA LEU A 140 9.74 16.37 -20.63
C LEU A 140 10.42 17.02 -21.85
N PHE A 141 11.75 16.94 -21.92
CA PHE A 141 12.60 17.56 -22.94
C PHE A 141 13.59 16.55 -23.54
N PRO A 142 13.10 15.48 -24.19
CA PRO A 142 13.96 14.44 -24.76
C PRO A 142 14.86 14.97 -25.88
N ASP A 143 14.39 15.96 -26.63
CA ASP A 143 15.09 16.70 -27.66
C ASP A 143 16.34 17.40 -27.11
N LEU A 144 16.19 18.16 -26.03
CA LEU A 144 17.31 18.86 -25.38
C LEU A 144 18.24 17.90 -24.65
N PHE A 145 17.70 16.83 -24.05
CA PHE A 145 18.50 15.81 -23.40
C PHE A 145 19.45 15.09 -24.36
N GLN A 146 19.04 14.84 -25.61
CA GLN A 146 19.90 14.21 -26.61
C GLN A 146 21.14 15.04 -26.95
N ILE A 147 21.00 16.37 -26.93
CA ILE A 147 22.08 17.30 -27.30
C ILE A 147 22.79 17.92 -26.10
N CYS A 148 22.40 17.59 -24.87
CA CYS A 148 23.05 18.12 -23.68
C CYS A 148 24.53 17.68 -23.62
N GLY A 149 25.38 18.59 -23.17
CA GLY A 149 26.83 18.37 -23.06
C GLY A 149 27.15 17.23 -22.11
N ASN A 150 26.48 17.19 -20.96
CA ASN A 150 26.65 16.15 -19.95
C ASN A 150 25.29 15.61 -19.45
N PRO A 151 24.86 14.41 -19.90
CA PRO A 151 23.63 13.75 -19.44
C PRO A 151 23.61 13.41 -17.94
N ASP A 152 24.78 13.36 -17.31
CA ASP A 152 24.99 13.00 -15.90
C ASP A 152 25.38 14.21 -15.04
N ALA A 153 25.22 15.43 -15.55
CA ALA A 153 25.42 16.66 -14.78
C ALA A 153 24.54 16.70 -13.53
N ASN A 154 25.10 17.18 -12.42
CA ASN A 154 24.31 17.48 -11.24
C ASN A 154 23.69 18.87 -11.37
N VAL A 155 22.65 19.14 -10.58
CA VAL A 155 21.99 20.45 -10.58
C VAL A 155 22.94 21.57 -10.20
N GLY A 156 23.85 21.31 -9.25
CA GLY A 156 24.87 22.28 -8.83
C GLY A 156 25.88 22.61 -9.94
N ASP A 157 26.09 21.70 -10.89
CA ASP A 157 27.01 21.91 -12.02
C ASP A 157 26.36 22.78 -13.12
N CYS A 158 25.02 22.85 -13.14
CA CYS A 158 24.23 23.64 -14.11
C CYS A 158 23.84 25.02 -13.59
N TRP A 159 24.30 25.41 -12.40
CA TRP A 159 23.94 26.67 -11.75
C TRP A 159 25.18 27.48 -11.38
N THR A 160 25.15 28.77 -11.72
CA THR A 160 26.18 29.75 -11.39
C THR A 160 25.56 30.94 -10.65
N GLU A 161 26.38 31.83 -10.09
CA GLU A 161 25.89 33.08 -9.48
C GLU A 161 25.16 33.99 -10.49
N GLN A 162 25.41 33.80 -11.78
CA GLN A 162 24.79 34.54 -12.88
C GLN A 162 23.51 33.87 -13.41
N GLY A 163 23.17 32.67 -12.92
CA GLY A 163 21.99 31.91 -13.31
C GLY A 163 22.30 30.51 -13.83
N TRP A 164 21.31 29.92 -14.51
CA TRP A 164 21.41 28.59 -15.10
C TRP A 164 22.34 28.58 -16.31
N ASP A 165 23.33 27.68 -16.29
CA ASP A 165 24.27 27.46 -17.39
C ASP A 165 24.05 26.05 -17.98
N LEU A 166 23.40 26.00 -19.15
CA LEU A 166 23.07 24.77 -19.84
C LEU A 166 23.98 24.59 -21.06
N VAL A 167 24.95 23.68 -20.93
CA VAL A 167 25.91 23.37 -22.00
C VAL A 167 25.32 22.33 -22.96
N PHE A 168 25.38 22.61 -24.26
CA PHE A 168 24.95 21.71 -25.33
C PHE A 168 26.12 21.33 -26.25
N ARG A 169 26.06 20.17 -26.89
CA ARG A 169 27.13 19.62 -27.77
C ARG A 169 27.24 20.35 -29.11
N ARG A 170 26.22 21.11 -29.49
CA ARG A 170 26.14 21.90 -30.73
C ARG A 170 25.32 23.16 -30.48
N LEU A 171 25.35 24.08 -31.45
CA LEU A 171 24.45 25.23 -31.47
C LEU A 171 22.99 24.75 -31.54
N LEU A 172 22.13 25.52 -30.87
CA LEU A 172 20.70 25.30 -30.84
C LEU A 172 20.08 25.71 -32.17
N ASN A 173 19.13 24.92 -32.65
CA ASN A 173 18.24 25.33 -33.74
C ASN A 173 17.15 26.25 -33.20
N ASP A 174 16.49 27.02 -34.08
CA ASP A 174 15.45 27.99 -33.69
C ASP A 174 14.34 27.37 -32.82
N TRP A 175 13.90 26.16 -33.15
CA TRP A 175 12.87 25.44 -32.38
C TRP A 175 13.38 24.93 -31.02
N GLU A 176 14.68 24.70 -30.85
CA GLU A 176 15.28 24.29 -29.57
C GLU A 176 15.47 25.48 -28.62
N VAL A 177 15.63 26.69 -29.16
CA VAL A 177 15.75 27.92 -28.36
C VAL A 177 14.48 28.16 -27.54
N GLU A 178 13.29 27.98 -28.15
CA GLU A 178 12.01 28.10 -27.44
C GLU A 178 11.89 27.07 -26.31
N ARG A 179 12.34 25.83 -26.56
CA ARG A 179 12.36 24.73 -25.57
C ARG A 179 13.29 25.03 -24.39
N VAL A 180 14.44 25.65 -24.65
CA VAL A 180 15.35 26.10 -23.58
C VAL A 180 14.71 27.21 -22.75
N ALA A 181 14.00 28.15 -23.39
CA ALA A 181 13.27 29.19 -22.69
C ALA A 181 12.16 28.60 -21.77
N GLU A 182 11.46 27.56 -22.21
CA GLU A 182 10.51 26.82 -21.37
C GLU A 182 11.19 26.23 -20.11
N ILE A 183 12.34 25.55 -20.29
CA ILE A 183 13.12 25.02 -19.15
C ILE A 183 13.53 26.15 -18.20
N LEU A 184 14.09 27.24 -18.72
CA LEU A 184 14.51 28.38 -17.89
C LEU A 184 13.32 29.03 -17.16
N GLY A 185 12.15 29.08 -17.79
CA GLY A 185 10.91 29.52 -17.16
C GLY A 185 10.48 28.63 -15.99
N MET A 186 10.55 27.31 -16.14
CA MET A 186 10.31 26.35 -15.05
C MET A 186 11.32 26.51 -13.91
N LEU A 187 12.57 26.82 -14.27
CA LEU A 187 13.68 26.97 -13.34
C LEU A 187 13.71 28.31 -12.60
N GLY A 188 13.00 29.34 -13.09
CA GLY A 188 13.11 30.72 -12.59
C GLY A 188 12.73 30.90 -11.11
N GLY A 189 11.95 29.99 -10.53
CA GLY A 189 11.61 29.99 -9.10
C GLY A 189 12.54 29.19 -8.20
N VAL A 190 13.55 28.52 -8.77
CA VAL A 190 14.43 27.61 -8.02
C VAL A 190 15.64 28.38 -7.50
N THR A 191 15.84 28.34 -6.18
CA THR A 191 17.03 28.91 -5.53
C THR A 191 17.96 27.80 -5.08
N ILE A 192 19.19 27.78 -5.60
CA ILE A 192 20.25 26.86 -5.16
C ILE A 192 21.01 27.49 -3.99
N ASN A 193 21.17 26.72 -2.91
CA ASN A 193 21.89 27.15 -1.72
C ASN A 193 23.06 26.20 -1.47
N ALA A 194 24.28 26.68 -1.71
CA ALA A 194 25.51 25.90 -1.58
C ALA A 194 25.74 25.34 -0.15
N ASN A 195 25.20 25.99 0.88
CA ASN A 195 25.30 25.54 2.28
C ASN A 195 24.17 24.57 2.67
N ALA A 196 23.09 24.53 1.89
CA ALA A 196 22.04 23.55 2.05
C ALA A 196 22.46 22.25 1.36
N THR A 197 21.86 21.15 1.78
CA THR A 197 22.15 19.85 1.21
C THR A 197 20.87 19.26 0.66
N ASP A 198 21.01 18.55 -0.46
CA ASP A 198 19.87 17.91 -1.13
C ASP A 198 19.16 16.95 -0.19
N ARG A 199 17.83 16.92 -0.26
CA ARG A 199 16.98 16.06 0.57
C ARG A 199 15.95 15.33 -0.26
N MET A 200 15.77 14.06 0.06
CA MET A 200 14.66 13.28 -0.48
C MET A 200 13.38 13.63 0.28
N LEU A 201 12.27 13.79 -0.43
CA LEU A 201 10.97 14.09 0.13
C LEU A 201 9.93 13.04 -0.29
N TRP A 202 9.04 12.72 0.63
CA TRP A 202 7.97 11.76 0.45
C TRP A 202 6.71 12.46 -0.08
N LYS A 203 6.28 12.11 -1.30
CA LYS A 203 5.13 12.76 -1.99
C LYS A 203 3.81 12.66 -1.24
N HIS A 204 3.65 11.65 -0.38
CA HIS A 204 2.39 11.37 0.33
C HIS A 204 2.39 11.86 1.78
N SER A 205 3.16 12.91 2.08
CA SER A 205 3.08 13.64 3.35
C SER A 205 3.23 15.15 3.12
N LYS A 206 2.51 15.95 3.93
CA LYS A 206 2.50 17.42 3.81
C LYS A 206 3.84 18.06 4.18
N ASP A 207 4.54 17.47 5.14
CA ASP A 207 5.88 17.85 5.58
C ASP A 207 6.99 17.24 4.73
N GLY A 208 6.64 16.42 3.72
CA GLY A 208 7.59 15.67 2.91
C GLY A 208 8.31 14.55 3.67
N LEU A 209 7.89 14.22 4.90
CA LEU A 209 8.53 13.17 5.70
C LEU A 209 7.90 11.80 5.45
N PHE A 210 8.74 10.77 5.43
CA PHE A 210 8.26 9.40 5.35
C PHE A 210 7.66 8.94 6.68
N SER A 211 6.51 8.30 6.60
CA SER A 211 5.97 7.52 7.70
C SER A 211 5.54 6.14 7.21
N VAL A 212 5.66 5.13 8.07
CA VAL A 212 5.19 3.77 7.76
C VAL A 212 3.69 3.77 7.44
N ASN A 213 2.92 4.65 8.09
CA ASN A 213 1.49 4.76 7.86
C ASN A 213 1.16 5.36 6.49
N SER A 214 1.86 6.43 6.07
CA SER A 214 1.65 7.03 4.75
C SER A 214 2.08 6.07 3.63
N ALA A 215 3.19 5.34 3.80
CA ALA A 215 3.61 4.27 2.89
C ALA A 215 2.57 3.14 2.80
N TYR A 216 2.02 2.70 3.94
CA TYR A 216 0.98 1.67 3.99
C TYR A 216 -0.31 2.11 3.28
N ARG A 217 -0.76 3.35 3.53
CA ARG A 217 -1.94 3.93 2.86
C ARG A 217 -1.73 4.06 1.36
N ARG A 218 -0.51 4.40 0.93
CA ARG A 218 -0.15 4.43 -0.50
C ARG A 218 -0.19 3.02 -1.11
N GLY A 219 0.36 2.02 -0.43
CA GLY A 219 0.28 0.62 -0.87
C GLY A 219 -1.18 0.13 -1.01
N LEU A 220 -2.05 0.47 -0.06
CA LEU A 220 -3.48 0.19 -0.16
C LEU A 220 -4.14 0.91 -1.35
N GLN A 221 -3.74 2.14 -1.64
CA GLN A 221 -4.29 2.89 -2.77
C GLN A 221 -3.90 2.27 -4.12
N VAL A 222 -2.67 1.76 -4.24
CA VAL A 222 -2.23 1.03 -5.45
C VAL A 222 -3.00 -0.28 -5.60
N MET A 223 -3.22 -1.00 -4.50
CA MET A 223 -3.90 -2.30 -4.51
C MET A 223 -5.42 -2.21 -4.75
N ALA A 224 -6.09 -1.25 -4.12
CA ALA A 224 -7.55 -1.22 -4.00
C ALA A 224 -8.18 0.14 -4.36
N GLY A 225 -7.41 1.02 -4.98
CA GLY A 225 -7.87 2.33 -5.42
C GLY A 225 -8.08 3.34 -4.28
N ARG A 226 -8.71 4.45 -4.64
CA ARG A 226 -8.98 5.55 -3.71
C ARG A 226 -10.06 5.15 -2.69
N PRO A 227 -10.00 5.67 -1.46
CA PRO A 227 -11.10 5.55 -0.50
C PRO A 227 -12.41 6.07 -1.10
N THR A 228 -13.52 5.47 -0.71
CA THR A 228 -14.86 5.95 -1.12
C THR A 228 -15.55 6.61 0.07
N HIS A 229 -16.25 7.72 -0.20
CA HIS A 229 -17.01 8.43 0.83
C HIS A 229 -18.14 7.58 1.41
N LEU A 230 -18.76 6.70 0.60
CA LEU A 230 -19.82 5.79 1.03
C LEU A 230 -19.37 4.88 2.18
N TRP A 231 -18.22 4.23 2.03
CA TRP A 231 -17.69 3.35 3.08
C TRP A 231 -17.29 4.13 4.34
N ASN A 232 -16.74 5.33 4.18
CA ASN A 232 -16.42 6.19 5.32
C ASN A 232 -17.67 6.55 6.13
N TYR A 233 -18.75 6.96 5.45
CA TYR A 233 -20.02 7.28 6.09
C TYR A 233 -20.59 6.06 6.81
N PHE A 234 -20.66 4.92 6.12
CA PHE A 234 -21.16 3.67 6.66
C PHE A 234 -20.46 3.23 7.96
N TRP A 235 -19.12 3.24 7.97
CA TRP A 235 -18.37 2.78 9.14
C TRP A 235 -18.34 3.79 10.28
N LYS A 236 -18.44 5.09 9.99
CA LYS A 236 -18.45 6.16 11.00
C LYS A 236 -19.83 6.42 11.60
N GLY A 237 -20.93 6.12 10.90
CA GLY A 237 -22.28 6.39 11.37
C GLY A 237 -22.60 5.71 12.72
N ASP A 238 -23.51 6.29 13.49
CA ASP A 238 -23.87 5.80 14.83
C ASP A 238 -24.82 4.60 14.80
N ILE A 239 -24.28 3.47 14.34
CA ILE A 239 -24.99 2.20 14.25
C ILE A 239 -24.20 1.14 15.04
N PRO A 240 -24.87 0.25 15.81
CA PRO A 240 -24.18 -0.83 16.53
C PRO A 240 -23.27 -1.66 15.61
N THR A 241 -22.07 -1.99 16.09
CA THR A 241 -21.05 -2.72 15.31
C THR A 241 -21.57 -4.04 14.74
N LYS A 242 -22.45 -4.75 15.45
CA LYS A 242 -23.07 -5.99 14.95
C LYS A 242 -23.88 -5.75 13.67
N VAL A 243 -24.67 -4.68 13.64
CA VAL A 243 -25.48 -4.29 12.47
C VAL A 243 -24.59 -3.84 11.32
N LYS A 244 -23.51 -3.08 11.59
CA LYS A 244 -22.49 -2.74 10.57
C LYS A 244 -21.85 -3.99 9.96
N CYS A 245 -21.40 -4.93 10.79
CA CYS A 245 -20.79 -6.17 10.29
C CYS A 245 -21.77 -7.00 9.46
N PHE A 246 -23.02 -7.13 9.90
CA PHE A 246 -24.06 -7.83 9.15
C PHE A 246 -24.36 -7.15 7.81
N THR A 247 -24.61 -5.84 7.82
CA THR A 247 -24.88 -5.06 6.61
C THR A 247 -23.71 -5.12 5.63
N TRP A 248 -22.48 -5.08 6.13
CA TRP A 248 -21.28 -5.26 5.30
C TRP A 248 -21.26 -6.64 4.63
N LEU A 249 -21.63 -7.72 5.33
CA LEU A 249 -21.76 -9.06 4.73
C LEU A 249 -22.86 -9.10 3.66
N VAL A 250 -23.99 -8.41 3.87
CA VAL A 250 -25.06 -8.27 2.87
C VAL A 250 -24.53 -7.58 1.62
N ILE A 251 -23.87 -6.43 1.77
CA ILE A 251 -23.27 -5.68 0.64
C ILE A 251 -22.24 -6.53 -0.10
N LYS A 252 -21.47 -7.37 0.61
CA LYS A 252 -20.50 -8.30 0.02
C LYS A 252 -21.11 -9.60 -0.49
N ARG A 253 -22.45 -9.76 -0.46
CA ARG A 253 -23.18 -10.97 -0.86
C ARG A 253 -22.65 -12.24 -0.18
N ALA A 254 -22.25 -12.09 1.08
CA ALA A 254 -21.56 -13.10 1.87
C ALA A 254 -22.37 -13.62 3.07
N CYS A 255 -23.59 -13.12 3.25
CA CYS A 255 -24.55 -13.68 4.20
C CYS A 255 -24.84 -15.14 3.84
N LEU A 256 -24.93 -16.00 4.87
CA LEU A 256 -25.23 -17.42 4.71
C LEU A 256 -26.72 -17.64 4.44
N THR A 257 -27.21 -17.12 3.31
CA THR A 257 -28.55 -17.42 2.80
C THR A 257 -28.60 -18.85 2.27
N GLN A 258 -29.82 -19.36 2.07
CA GLN A 258 -30.03 -20.69 1.53
C GLN A 258 -29.31 -20.92 0.21
N GLU A 259 -29.40 -19.95 -0.70
CA GLU A 259 -28.71 -19.99 -2.00
C GLU A 259 -27.18 -20.02 -1.87
N VAL A 260 -26.61 -19.25 -0.94
CA VAL A 260 -25.15 -19.19 -0.72
C VAL A 260 -24.64 -20.51 -0.11
N LEU A 261 -25.43 -21.13 0.77
CA LEU A 261 -25.12 -22.43 1.34
C LEU A 261 -25.18 -23.55 0.28
N GLN A 262 -26.22 -23.55 -0.56
CA GLN A 262 -26.35 -24.48 -1.68
C GLN A 262 -25.21 -24.34 -2.70
N LYS A 263 -24.84 -23.10 -3.08
CA LYS A 263 -23.67 -22.83 -3.94
C LYS A 263 -22.36 -23.31 -3.35
N LYS A 264 -22.26 -23.42 -2.01
CA LYS A 264 -21.11 -24.00 -1.31
C LYS A 264 -21.21 -25.53 -1.12
N GLY A 265 -22.14 -26.19 -1.82
CA GLY A 265 -22.30 -27.64 -1.80
C GLY A 265 -22.95 -28.18 -0.53
N ARG A 266 -23.71 -27.36 0.21
CA ARG A 266 -24.42 -27.79 1.42
C ARG A 266 -25.89 -28.06 1.10
N GLN A 267 -26.34 -29.26 1.46
CA GLN A 267 -27.76 -29.60 1.45
C GLN A 267 -28.41 -28.97 2.67
N LEU A 268 -29.37 -28.08 2.46
CA LEU A 268 -30.21 -27.57 3.53
C LEU A 268 -31.34 -28.55 3.75
N VAL A 269 -31.49 -28.99 5.00
CA VAL A 269 -32.61 -29.84 5.38
C VAL A 269 -33.89 -29.00 5.29
N PRO A 270 -34.97 -29.48 4.64
CA PRO A 270 -36.20 -28.70 4.48
C PRO A 270 -36.72 -28.16 5.81
N ARG A 271 -37.28 -26.94 5.82
CA ARG A 271 -37.89 -26.32 7.02
C ARG A 271 -38.92 -27.23 7.71
N THR A 272 -39.63 -28.06 6.93
CA THR A 272 -40.57 -29.07 7.43
C THR A 272 -39.90 -30.15 8.28
N TYR A 273 -38.67 -30.52 7.95
CA TYR A 273 -37.89 -31.48 8.73
C TYR A 273 -37.37 -30.87 10.04
N ILE A 274 -36.95 -29.60 10.03
CA ILE A 274 -36.48 -28.90 11.24
C ILE A 274 -37.64 -28.74 12.24
N LYS A 275 -38.81 -28.29 11.79
CA LYS A 275 -40.02 -28.22 12.63
C LYS A 275 -40.39 -29.58 13.21
N ARG A 276 -40.35 -30.64 12.39
CA ARG A 276 -40.64 -32.01 12.82
C ARG A 276 -39.63 -32.53 13.85
N VAL A 277 -38.34 -32.18 13.72
CA VAL A 277 -37.31 -32.55 14.70
C VAL A 277 -37.44 -31.74 16.00
N GLU A 278 -37.82 -30.47 15.94
CA GLU A 278 -38.11 -29.66 17.14
C GLU A 278 -39.36 -30.16 17.88
N GLU A 279 -40.40 -30.57 17.14
CA GLU A 279 -41.61 -31.21 17.68
C GLU A 279 -41.28 -32.56 18.33
N LEU A 280 -40.52 -33.43 17.65
CA LEU A 280 -40.09 -34.74 18.18
C LEU A 280 -39.06 -34.63 19.33
N GLY A 281 -38.25 -33.58 19.35
CA GLY A 281 -37.26 -33.32 20.40
C GLY A 281 -37.88 -32.87 21.72
N LYS A 282 -39.00 -32.13 21.65
CA LYS A 282 -39.81 -31.76 22.83
C LYS A 282 -40.49 -32.97 23.48
N GLU A 283 -40.81 -34.00 22.72
CA GLU A 283 -41.45 -35.22 23.24
C GLU A 283 -40.46 -36.23 23.85
N ARG A 284 -39.15 -36.13 23.59
CA ARG A 284 -38.17 -37.15 24.01
C ARG A 284 -36.90 -36.65 24.71
N GLY A 285 -36.85 -35.40 25.18
CA GLY A 285 -35.70 -34.90 25.93
C GLY A 285 -34.39 -34.96 25.14
N TYR A 286 -34.45 -34.68 23.83
CA TYR A 286 -33.29 -34.80 22.93
C TYR A 286 -32.39 -33.56 23.01
N GLN A 287 -31.08 -33.74 23.21
CA GLN A 287 -30.10 -32.66 23.08
C GLN A 287 -29.76 -32.43 21.60
N GLU A 288 -29.90 -31.18 21.12
CA GLU A 288 -29.61 -30.78 19.74
C GLU A 288 -28.20 -31.22 19.29
N PRO A 289 -28.05 -31.78 18.07
CA PRO A 289 -26.74 -32.01 17.47
C PRO A 289 -26.02 -30.67 17.23
N LYS A 290 -24.75 -30.59 17.65
CA LYS A 290 -23.90 -29.38 17.55
C LYS A 290 -23.80 -28.75 16.15
N GLU A 291 -24.19 -29.48 15.09
CA GLU A 291 -24.18 -29.03 13.70
C GLU A 291 -25.39 -28.12 13.35
N MET A 292 -26.52 -28.22 14.06
CA MET A 292 -27.73 -27.40 13.79
C MET A 292 -27.69 -26.01 14.46
N VAL A 293 -26.88 -25.84 15.50
CA VAL A 293 -26.79 -24.59 16.29
C VAL A 293 -26.38 -23.39 15.42
N GLY A 294 -25.56 -23.61 14.38
CA GLY A 294 -25.11 -22.56 13.47
C GLY A 294 -26.19 -22.05 12.50
N VAL A 295 -27.11 -22.93 12.08
CA VAL A 295 -28.21 -22.59 11.16
C VAL A 295 -29.35 -21.93 11.93
N ASN A 296 -29.67 -22.44 13.12
CA ASN A 296 -30.67 -21.85 14.01
C ASN A 296 -30.29 -20.43 14.42
N THR A 297 -29.03 -20.15 14.78
CA THR A 297 -28.61 -18.78 15.18
C THR A 297 -28.80 -17.74 14.06
N ILE A 298 -28.65 -18.11 12.79
CA ILE A 298 -28.81 -17.19 11.66
C ILE A 298 -30.29 -17.02 11.29
N MET A 299 -31.09 -18.09 11.34
CA MET A 299 -32.55 -17.95 11.18
C MET A 299 -33.19 -17.18 12.33
N TYR A 300 -32.76 -17.37 13.58
CA TYR A 300 -33.26 -16.59 14.73
C TYR A 300 -32.92 -15.09 14.62
N MET A 301 -31.81 -14.70 13.98
CA MET A 301 -31.51 -13.29 13.73
C MET A 301 -32.35 -12.70 12.59
N VAL A 302 -32.67 -13.48 11.55
CA VAL A 302 -33.54 -13.01 10.46
C VAL A 302 -34.99 -12.90 10.93
N VAL A 303 -35.48 -13.87 11.71
CA VAL A 303 -36.85 -13.87 12.25
C VAL A 303 -37.07 -12.79 13.31
N ASN A 304 -36.07 -12.46 14.15
CA ASN A 304 -36.20 -11.36 15.12
C ASN A 304 -36.12 -9.96 14.52
N LEU A 305 -35.73 -9.83 13.24
CA LEU A 305 -35.79 -8.55 12.52
C LEU A 305 -37.16 -8.34 11.85
N GLU A 306 -37.88 -9.40 11.49
CA GLU A 306 -39.24 -9.34 10.94
C GLU A 306 -40.32 -9.21 12.04
N GLY A 307 -40.01 -9.54 13.30
CA GLY A 307 -40.96 -9.51 14.43
C GLY A 307 -41.06 -8.19 15.21
N LYS A 308 -40.52 -7.08 14.71
CA LYS A 308 -40.58 -5.74 15.36
C LYS A 308 -41.31 -4.67 14.54
N GLU A 309 -41.98 -5.06 13.46
CA GLU A 309 -42.97 -4.23 12.77
C GLU A 309 -44.37 -4.81 12.99
N GLN A 310 -44.85 -4.76 14.22
CA GLN A 310 -46.27 -4.75 14.58
C GLN A 310 -46.46 -3.84 15.79
#